data_AF-A0A0F8BID0-F1
#
_entry.id   AF-A0A0F8BID0-F1
#
_cell.length_a   1.000
_cell.length_b   1.000
_cell.length_c   1.000
_cell.angle_alpha   90.00
_cell.angle_beta   90.00
_cell.angle_gamma   90.00
#
_symmetry.space_group_name_H-M   'P 1'
#
loop_
_entity.id
_entity.type
_entity.pdbx_description
1 polymer ?
#
loop_
_entity_poly.entity_id
_entity_poly.type
_entity_poly.pdbx_seq_one_letter_code
_entity_poly.pdbx_strand_id
1 'polypeptide(L)'
;MNDSAAVRDVKRVRAFDLAIDESSLSNANASTASETAATVVFNRTGANTTHEVYVYAPIDGSAAAAIATATNGTNATERCRLDAVDGDRLPIGLTAGTIGDTPCPGIWPSDLRGETDAYDIEFENTDGTDTEMTATALTTMDPVGPLADGSTPAVYDATLRLRYRTADLQFDTTVRVAPGEPNE
;
A
#
# COMPACT_ATOMS: atom_id res chain seq x y z
N MET A 1 3.84 -3.96 21.80
CA MET A 1 4.68 -4.92 21.06
C MET A 1 4.40 -4.57 19.61
N ASN A 2 5.35 -3.97 18.90
CA ASN A 2 5.08 -3.41 17.57
C ASN A 2 4.82 -4.59 16.61
N ASP A 3 3.62 -4.66 16.05
CA ASP A 3 3.26 -5.67 15.05
C ASP A 3 3.72 -5.18 13.68
N SER A 4 4.29 -6.08 12.87
CA SER A 4 4.71 -5.75 11.52
C SER A 4 4.45 -6.89 10.54
N ALA A 5 4.00 -6.51 9.34
CA ALA A 5 3.77 -7.42 8.21
C ALA A 5 4.53 -6.93 6.98
N ALA A 6 5.01 -7.83 6.13
CA ALA A 6 5.81 -7.45 4.97
C ALA A 6 5.39 -8.22 3.70
N VAL A 7 5.29 -7.50 2.59
CA VAL A 7 5.23 -8.03 1.23
C VAL A 7 6.61 -7.89 0.61
N ARG A 8 7.21 -9.01 0.21
CA ARG A 8 8.61 -9.06 -0.22
C ARG A 8 8.78 -9.18 -1.72
N ASP A 9 9.95 -8.74 -2.19
CA ASP A 9 10.40 -8.90 -3.58
C ASP A 9 9.43 -8.32 -4.62
N VAL A 10 8.78 -7.21 -4.30
CA VAL A 10 7.81 -6.55 -5.17
C VAL A 10 8.52 -6.00 -6.40
N LYS A 11 8.01 -6.36 -7.59
CA LYS A 11 8.49 -5.85 -8.88
C LYS A 11 7.29 -5.48 -9.76
N ARG A 12 7.38 -4.34 -10.45
CA ARG A 12 6.50 -3.97 -11.57
C ARG A 12 4.99 -3.87 -11.25
N VAL A 13 4.63 -3.47 -10.03
CA VAL A 13 3.24 -3.16 -9.65
C VAL A 13 2.82 -1.82 -10.26
N ARG A 14 1.62 -1.76 -10.85
CA ARG A 14 1.06 -0.52 -11.41
C ARG A 14 0.05 0.15 -10.49
N ALA A 15 -0.76 -0.65 -9.80
CA ALA A 15 -1.72 -0.17 -8.82
C ALA A 15 -1.44 -0.86 -7.49
N PHE A 16 -1.28 -0.06 -6.45
CA PHE A 16 -1.16 -0.54 -5.08
C PHE A 16 -2.02 0.36 -4.22
N ASP A 17 -3.04 -0.22 -3.64
CA ASP A 17 -4.09 0.47 -2.91
C ASP A 17 -4.23 -0.14 -1.51
N LEU A 18 -4.49 0.74 -0.54
CA LEU A 18 -4.65 0.41 0.87
C LEU A 18 -5.99 0.98 1.34
N ALA A 19 -6.71 0.25 2.18
CA ALA A 19 -7.92 0.70 2.82
C ALA A 19 -7.82 0.46 4.32
N ILE A 20 -7.91 1.52 5.12
CA ILE A 20 -7.79 1.49 6.58
C ILE A 20 -9.13 1.87 7.20
N ASP A 21 -9.56 1.20 8.27
CA ASP A 21 -10.70 1.67 9.07
C ASP A 21 -10.35 3.01 9.74
N GLU A 22 -11.05 4.09 9.34
CA GLU A 22 -10.73 5.45 9.80
C GLU A 22 -10.86 5.58 11.32
N SER A 23 -11.84 4.89 11.92
CA SER A 23 -12.10 4.94 13.35
C SER A 23 -10.99 4.29 14.19
N SER A 24 -10.11 3.51 13.54
CA SER A 24 -8.96 2.84 14.16
C SER A 24 -7.67 3.65 14.10
N LEU A 25 -7.66 4.81 13.42
CA LEU A 25 -6.46 5.64 13.31
C LEU A 25 -6.05 6.23 14.65
N SER A 26 -4.77 6.07 14.98
CA SER A 26 -4.16 6.74 16.13
C SER A 26 -4.13 8.26 15.93
N ASN A 27 -4.40 8.98 17.02
CA ASN A 27 -4.23 10.43 17.04
C ASN A 27 -2.73 10.79 17.04
N ALA A 28 -2.27 11.51 16.01
CA ALA A 28 -0.88 11.96 15.91
C ALA A 28 -0.74 13.32 15.18
N ASN A 29 0.50 13.76 15.02
CA ASN A 29 0.92 14.81 14.09
C ASN A 29 2.24 14.38 13.44
N ALA A 30 2.72 15.14 12.45
CA ALA A 30 3.96 14.80 11.74
C ALA A 30 5.19 14.53 12.65
N SER A 31 5.30 15.18 13.81
CA SER A 31 6.43 14.96 14.73
C SER A 31 6.30 13.70 15.59
N THR A 32 5.10 13.17 15.77
CA THR A 32 4.83 11.98 16.60
C THR A 32 4.38 10.76 15.78
N ALA A 33 4.21 10.94 14.46
CA ALA A 33 3.66 9.94 13.57
C ALA A 33 4.50 8.65 13.54
N SER A 34 5.83 8.76 13.56
CA SER A 34 6.74 7.61 13.54
C SER A 34 6.60 6.67 14.75
N GLU A 35 5.96 7.12 15.82
CA GLU A 35 5.80 6.33 17.05
C GLU A 35 4.45 5.62 17.14
N THR A 36 3.43 6.14 16.46
CA THR A 36 2.02 5.79 16.75
C THR A 36 1.13 5.64 15.52
N ALA A 37 1.48 6.24 14.39
CA ALA A 37 0.67 6.20 13.19
C ALA A 37 0.80 4.85 12.49
N ALA A 38 -0.28 4.41 11.83
CA ALA A 38 -0.21 3.29 10.91
C ALA A 38 0.78 3.65 9.79
N THR A 39 1.78 2.81 9.57
CA THR A 39 2.92 3.14 8.72
C THR A 39 3.06 2.14 7.59
N VAL A 40 3.29 2.64 6.38
CA VAL A 40 3.76 1.86 5.23
C VAL A 40 5.20 2.24 4.94
N VAL A 41 6.11 1.26 4.90
CA VAL A 41 7.52 1.46 4.62
C VAL A 41 7.86 0.79 3.30
N PHE A 42 8.35 1.58 2.34
CA PHE A 42 8.97 1.06 1.12
C PHE A 42 10.46 0.87 1.38
N ASN A 43 10.90 -0.37 1.54
CA ASN A 43 12.28 -0.72 1.83
C ASN A 43 13.00 -1.18 0.56
N ARG A 44 13.93 -0.36 0.09
CA ARG A 44 14.78 -0.67 -1.07
C ARG A 44 16.12 -1.20 -0.58
N THR A 45 16.19 -2.49 -0.27
CA THR A 45 17.40 -3.12 0.27
C THR A 45 18.61 -2.92 -0.62
N GLY A 46 18.45 -2.97 -1.95
CA GLY A 46 19.54 -2.74 -2.91
C GLY A 46 20.09 -1.31 -2.89
N ALA A 47 19.27 -0.32 -2.53
CA ALA A 47 19.65 1.08 -2.44
C ALA A 47 19.95 1.53 -0.99
N ASN A 48 19.75 0.66 0.01
CA ASN A 48 19.81 0.97 1.43
C ASN A 48 19.02 2.25 1.80
N THR A 49 17.79 2.34 1.29
CA THR A 49 16.89 3.47 1.57
C THR A 49 15.49 3.00 1.91
N THR A 50 14.84 3.72 2.82
CA THR A 50 13.43 3.55 3.16
C THR A 50 12.64 4.81 2.81
N HIS A 51 11.37 4.62 2.45
CA HIS A 51 10.40 5.69 2.36
C HIS A 51 9.19 5.33 3.21
N GLU A 52 8.96 6.11 4.26
CA GLU A 52 7.89 5.87 5.22
C GLU A 52 6.70 6.76 4.91
N VAL A 53 5.51 6.18 4.94
CA VAL A 53 4.22 6.86 4.79
C VAL A 53 3.42 6.61 6.07
N TYR A 54 3.13 7.67 6.80
CA TYR A 54 2.40 7.64 8.05
C TYR A 54 0.95 8.09 7.83
N VAL A 55 0.00 7.30 8.30
CA VAL A 55 -1.44 7.58 8.22
C VAL A 55 -1.98 7.72 9.64
N TYR A 56 -2.61 8.86 9.95
CA TYR A 56 -3.07 9.18 11.30
C TYR A 56 -4.27 10.10 11.32
N ALA A 57 -4.99 10.11 12.45
CA ALA A 57 -5.98 11.13 12.76
C ALA A 57 -5.27 12.37 13.36
N PRO A 58 -5.44 13.58 12.82
CA PRO A 58 -4.81 14.79 13.36
C PRO A 58 -5.25 15.08 14.80
N ILE A 59 -4.30 15.23 15.73
CA ILE A 59 -4.58 15.58 17.14
C ILE A 59 -5.35 16.89 17.32
N ASP A 60 -5.33 17.78 16.32
CA ASP A 60 -6.05 19.06 16.34
C ASP A 60 -7.53 18.91 15.96
N GLY A 61 -7.96 17.72 15.51
CA GLY A 61 -9.33 17.43 15.09
C GLY A 61 -9.77 18.20 13.85
N SER A 62 -8.84 18.73 13.06
CA SER A 62 -9.16 19.57 11.90
C SER A 62 -9.57 18.80 10.65
N ALA A 63 -9.28 17.50 10.60
CA ALA A 63 -9.58 16.61 9.48
C ALA A 63 -9.78 15.18 10.00
N ALA A 64 -10.44 14.32 9.22
CA ALA A 64 -10.62 12.91 9.55
C ALA A 64 -9.29 12.13 9.48
N ALA A 65 -8.45 12.44 8.49
CA ALA A 65 -7.15 11.78 8.32
C ALA A 65 -6.08 12.72 7.73
N ALA A 66 -4.82 12.41 7.99
CA ALA A 66 -3.67 13.05 7.38
C ALA A 66 -2.59 12.04 7.01
N ILE A 67 -1.78 12.41 6.02
CA ILE A 67 -0.60 11.64 5.63
C ILE A 67 0.65 12.50 5.80
N ALA A 68 1.65 11.93 6.45
CA ALA A 68 3.02 12.45 6.47
C ALA A 68 3.97 11.44 5.85
N THR A 69 5.12 11.91 5.37
CA THR A 69 6.15 11.02 4.80
C THR A 69 7.52 11.34 5.34
N ALA A 70 8.39 10.33 5.42
CA ALA A 70 9.80 10.48 5.72
C ALA A 70 10.68 9.70 4.72
N THR A 71 11.99 9.78 4.92
CA THR A 71 12.97 8.93 4.23
C THR A 71 14.04 8.56 5.23
N ASN A 72 14.42 7.29 5.32
CA ASN A 72 15.47 6.82 6.23
C ASN A 72 15.24 7.25 7.70
N GLY A 73 13.98 7.22 8.15
CA GLY A 73 13.61 7.63 9.51
C GLY A 73 13.87 9.10 9.84
N THR A 74 13.98 9.99 8.84
CA THR A 74 14.05 11.44 9.09
C THR A 74 12.74 11.98 9.67
N ASN A 75 12.75 13.24 10.11
CA ASN A 75 11.52 13.94 10.51
C ASN A 75 10.46 13.86 9.40
N ALA A 76 9.27 13.41 9.77
CA ALA A 76 8.17 13.32 8.82
C ALA A 76 7.66 14.72 8.45
N THR A 77 7.23 14.86 7.21
CA THR A 77 6.59 16.07 6.69
C THR A 77 5.17 15.74 6.26
N GLU A 78 4.18 16.45 6.79
CA GLU A 78 2.79 16.30 6.35
C GLU A 78 2.65 16.68 4.86
N ARG A 79 1.90 15.88 4.13
CA ARG A 79 1.70 16.02 2.68
C ARG A 79 0.29 16.47 2.33
N CYS A 80 -0.70 15.92 3.02
CA CYS A 80 -2.09 16.15 2.73
C CYS A 80 -2.96 15.80 3.94
N ARG A 81 -4.20 16.29 3.90
CA ARG A 81 -5.29 15.98 4.84
C ARG A 81 -6.53 15.62 4.05
N LEU A 82 -7.42 14.85 4.67
CA LEU A 82 -8.74 14.51 4.17
C LEU A 82 -9.78 14.90 5.23
N ASP A 83 -10.66 15.83 4.87
CA ASP A 83 -11.61 16.43 5.81
C ASP A 83 -12.65 15.41 6.32
N ALA A 84 -13.10 14.50 5.46
CA ALA A 84 -14.09 13.47 5.77
C ALA A 84 -13.84 12.21 4.96
N VAL A 85 -14.22 11.06 5.53
CA VAL A 85 -14.18 9.76 4.85
C VAL A 85 -15.59 9.39 4.41
N ASP A 86 -15.74 9.06 3.14
CA ASP A 86 -16.99 8.52 2.61
C ASP A 86 -17.09 7.02 2.93
N GLY A 87 -17.84 6.69 3.99
CA GLY A 87 -17.96 5.34 4.52
C GLY A 87 -16.95 5.07 5.65
N ASP A 88 -16.79 3.80 6.01
CA ASP A 88 -16.01 3.42 7.20
C ASP A 88 -14.52 3.18 6.89
N ARG A 89 -14.15 3.12 5.60
CA ARG A 89 -12.79 2.81 5.15
C ARG A 89 -12.20 4.01 4.43
N LEU A 90 -11.04 4.43 4.87
CA LEU A 90 -10.17 5.41 4.23
C LEU A 90 -9.41 4.74 3.08
N PRO A 91 -9.73 5.02 1.80
CA PRO A 91 -8.96 4.49 0.69
C PRO A 91 -7.70 5.34 0.47
N ILE A 92 -6.58 4.68 0.18
CA ILE A 92 -5.29 5.30 -0.04
C ILE A 92 -4.67 4.64 -1.27
N GLY A 93 -4.60 5.39 -2.37
CA GLY A 93 -3.94 4.94 -3.58
C GLY A 93 -2.44 5.19 -3.45
N LEU A 94 -1.65 4.19 -3.06
CA LEU A 94 -0.22 4.36 -2.82
C LEU A 94 0.51 4.75 -4.10
N THR A 95 0.29 4.03 -5.21
CA THR A 95 0.91 4.38 -6.51
C THR A 95 0.26 5.59 -7.16
N ALA A 96 -1.05 5.78 -6.96
CA ALA A 96 -1.80 6.92 -7.48
C ALA A 96 -1.44 8.24 -6.77
N GLY A 97 -0.98 8.16 -5.53
CA GLY A 97 -0.71 9.31 -4.67
C GLY A 97 -2.00 10.00 -4.26
N THR A 98 -2.94 9.26 -3.67
CA THR A 98 -4.25 9.79 -3.23
C THR A 98 -4.62 9.32 -1.83
N ILE A 99 -5.43 10.14 -1.14
CA ILE A 99 -6.16 9.81 0.08
C ILE A 99 -7.63 10.16 -0.16
N GLY A 100 -8.54 9.19 -0.07
CA GLY A 100 -9.84 9.36 -0.71
C GLY A 100 -9.65 9.57 -2.22
N ASP A 101 -10.39 10.54 -2.77
CA ASP A 101 -10.20 11.06 -4.12
C ASP A 101 -9.27 12.30 -4.17
N THR A 102 -8.64 12.65 -3.04
CA THR A 102 -7.82 13.86 -2.93
C THR A 102 -6.35 13.55 -3.29
N PRO A 103 -5.71 14.34 -4.18
CA PRO A 103 -4.28 14.21 -4.45
C PRO A 103 -3.43 14.39 -3.20
N CYS A 104 -2.54 13.44 -2.97
CA CYS A 104 -1.55 13.44 -1.90
C CYS A 104 -0.16 13.13 -2.46
N PRO A 105 0.53 14.14 -3.01
CA PRO A 105 1.81 13.94 -3.66
C PRO A 105 2.88 13.49 -2.65
N GLY A 106 3.68 12.51 -3.07
CA GLY A 106 4.83 12.03 -2.31
C GLY A 106 4.57 10.76 -1.50
N ILE A 107 3.38 10.14 -1.58
CA ILE A 107 3.13 8.79 -1.03
C ILE A 107 3.96 7.74 -1.78
N TRP A 108 3.92 7.76 -3.12
CA TRP A 108 4.79 6.91 -3.92
C TRP A 108 6.17 7.56 -4.05
N PRO A 109 7.25 6.89 -3.62
CA PRO A 109 8.59 7.45 -3.78
C PRO A 109 8.92 7.52 -5.27
N SER A 110 9.44 8.67 -5.72
CA SER A 110 9.76 8.93 -7.12
C SER A 110 10.69 7.89 -7.72
N ASP A 111 11.61 7.38 -6.90
CA ASP A 111 12.64 6.46 -7.34
C ASP A 111 12.10 5.07 -7.63
N LEU A 112 10.91 4.70 -7.11
CA LEU A 112 10.22 3.47 -7.50
C LEU A 112 9.49 3.59 -8.84
N ARG A 113 9.41 4.79 -9.44
CA ARG A 113 8.83 4.96 -10.78
C ARG A 113 9.82 4.47 -11.83
N GLY A 114 9.66 3.21 -12.24
CA GLY A 114 10.51 2.57 -13.24
C GLY A 114 11.67 1.76 -12.67
N GLU A 115 11.69 1.56 -11.35
CA GLU A 115 12.65 0.67 -10.67
C GLU A 115 12.50 -0.77 -11.19
N THR A 116 13.63 -1.39 -11.50
CA THR A 116 13.70 -2.79 -11.94
C THR A 116 14.10 -3.74 -10.82
N ASP A 117 14.75 -3.20 -9.79
CA ASP A 117 15.13 -3.94 -8.61
C ASP A 117 13.92 -4.21 -7.71
N ALA A 118 14.01 -5.29 -6.93
CA ALA A 118 12.97 -5.63 -5.98
C ALA A 118 12.99 -4.67 -4.80
N TYR A 119 11.82 -4.41 -4.23
CA TYR A 119 11.67 -3.71 -2.96
C TYR A 119 10.65 -4.42 -2.09
N ASP A 120 10.76 -4.22 -0.78
CA ASP A 120 9.81 -4.73 0.18
C ASP A 120 8.84 -3.60 0.58
N ILE A 121 7.60 -3.98 0.87
CA ILE A 121 6.60 -3.08 1.45
C ILE A 121 6.25 -3.63 2.82
N GLU A 122 6.58 -2.88 3.86
CA GLU A 122 6.35 -3.26 5.26
C GLU A 122 5.24 -2.40 5.85
N PHE A 123 4.46 -2.97 6.74
CA PHE A 123 3.39 -2.31 7.48
C PHE A 123 3.75 -2.35 8.95
N GLU A 124 3.77 -1.20 9.62
CA GLU A 124 4.12 -1.06 11.04
C GLU A 124 3.03 -0.31 11.79
N ASN A 125 2.93 -0.54 13.11
CA ASN A 125 1.95 0.09 14.01
C ASN A 125 0.50 -0.03 13.50
N THR A 126 0.16 -1.21 12.99
CA THR A 126 -1.19 -1.54 12.50
C THR A 126 -1.98 -2.38 13.52
N ASP A 127 -1.51 -2.45 14.76
CA ASP A 127 -2.25 -3.14 15.83
C ASP A 127 -3.59 -2.44 16.08
N GLY A 128 -4.66 -3.23 16.18
CA GLY A 128 -6.02 -2.72 16.27
C GLY A 128 -6.55 -2.02 15.00
N THR A 129 -5.72 -1.85 13.97
CA THR A 129 -6.07 -1.18 12.72
C THR A 129 -6.56 -2.22 11.71
N ASP A 130 -7.84 -2.21 11.36
CA ASP A 130 -8.35 -3.09 10.32
C ASP A 130 -7.89 -2.56 8.95
N THR A 131 -7.02 -3.33 8.28
CA THR A 131 -6.33 -2.91 7.06
C THR A 131 -6.56 -3.92 5.94
N GLU A 132 -6.95 -3.43 4.77
CA GLU A 132 -7.10 -4.21 3.54
C GLU A 132 -6.17 -3.66 2.45
N MET A 133 -5.46 -4.55 1.78
CA MET A 133 -4.49 -4.19 0.75
C MET A 133 -4.81 -4.89 -0.57
N THR A 134 -4.71 -4.14 -1.66
CA THR A 134 -4.88 -4.62 -3.03
C THR A 134 -3.68 -4.22 -3.88
N ALA A 135 -3.08 -5.18 -4.58
CA ALA A 135 -2.02 -4.92 -5.56
C ALA A 135 -2.35 -5.53 -6.92
N THR A 136 -2.06 -4.77 -8.00
CA THR A 136 -2.25 -5.18 -9.40
C THR A 136 -0.92 -5.11 -10.16
N ALA A 137 -0.48 -6.27 -10.67
CA ALA A 137 0.73 -6.41 -11.49
C ALA A 137 0.39 -6.54 -12.99
N LEU A 138 1.23 -5.96 -13.88
CA LEU A 138 1.19 -6.25 -15.31
C LEU A 138 2.31 -7.21 -15.71
N THR A 139 2.03 -8.13 -16.63
CA THR A 139 3.05 -8.92 -17.32
C THR A 139 3.66 -8.15 -18.49
N THR A 140 4.90 -8.50 -18.85
CA THR A 140 5.75 -7.75 -19.79
C THR A 140 5.48 -8.06 -21.28
N MET A 141 4.29 -8.52 -21.68
CA MET A 141 4.02 -8.78 -23.10
C MET A 141 2.61 -8.34 -23.50
N ASP A 142 2.52 -7.31 -24.34
CA ASP A 142 1.45 -7.22 -25.32
C ASP A 142 1.61 -8.38 -26.32
N PRO A 143 0.55 -9.15 -26.66
CA PRO A 143 0.66 -10.16 -27.71
C PRO A 143 0.87 -9.45 -29.05
N VAL A 144 2.10 -9.46 -29.55
CA VAL A 144 2.39 -9.06 -30.93
C VAL A 144 2.03 -10.23 -31.85
N GLY A 145 0.78 -10.24 -32.33
CA GLY A 145 0.33 -11.10 -33.42
C GLY A 145 -0.62 -12.24 -33.04
N PRO A 146 -1.27 -12.87 -34.03
CA PRO A 146 -2.16 -14.00 -33.81
C PRO A 146 -1.37 -15.16 -33.21
N LEU A 147 -1.82 -15.64 -32.05
CA LEU A 147 -1.16 -16.70 -31.28
C LEU A 147 -0.95 -17.95 -32.15
N ALA A 148 0.30 -18.40 -32.26
CA ALA A 148 0.64 -19.66 -32.89
C ALA A 148 0.21 -20.83 -31.98
N ASP A 149 -0.27 -21.92 -32.57
CA ASP A 149 -0.56 -23.17 -31.86
C ASP A 149 0.67 -23.60 -31.04
N GLY A 150 0.50 -23.64 -29.71
CA GLY A 150 1.58 -23.92 -28.75
C GLY A 150 1.99 -22.75 -27.86
N SER A 151 1.34 -21.59 -27.96
CA SER A 151 1.57 -20.45 -27.07
C SER A 151 0.90 -20.67 -25.71
N THR A 152 1.66 -20.73 -24.60
CA THR A 152 1.10 -20.58 -23.24
C THR A 152 0.97 -19.09 -22.89
N PRO A 153 -0.25 -18.53 -22.76
CA PRO A 153 -0.44 -17.16 -22.31
C PRO A 153 -0.11 -17.06 -20.81
N ALA A 154 0.75 -16.11 -20.41
CA ALA A 154 1.17 -15.93 -19.01
C ALA A 154 0.51 -14.70 -18.38
N VAL A 155 -0.40 -14.96 -17.43
CA VAL A 155 -1.08 -14.07 -16.44
C VAL A 155 -1.56 -12.69 -16.96
N TYR A 156 -2.88 -12.54 -17.14
CA TYR A 156 -3.52 -11.29 -17.63
C TYR A 156 -4.07 -10.34 -16.56
N ASP A 157 -4.12 -10.74 -15.30
CA ASP A 157 -4.32 -9.88 -14.13
C ASP A 157 -3.94 -10.73 -12.91
N ALA A 158 -3.31 -10.13 -11.90
CA ALA A 158 -3.01 -10.78 -10.64
C ALA A 158 -3.38 -9.79 -9.53
N THR A 159 -4.62 -9.89 -9.06
CA THR A 159 -5.06 -9.18 -7.86
C THR A 159 -4.63 -9.98 -6.64
N LEU A 160 -3.71 -9.43 -5.86
CA LEU A 160 -3.35 -9.95 -4.54
C LEU A 160 -4.17 -9.17 -3.51
N ARG A 161 -5.25 -9.77 -3.00
CA ARG A 161 -5.94 -9.28 -1.82
C ARG A 161 -5.22 -9.84 -0.61
N LEU A 162 -4.77 -8.98 0.28
CA LEU A 162 -4.23 -9.36 1.59
C LEU A 162 -5.03 -8.57 2.62
N ARG A 163 -5.44 -9.26 3.67
CA ARG A 163 -6.21 -8.76 4.79
C ARG A 163 -5.43 -9.18 6.03
N TYR A 164 -5.21 -8.28 6.97
CA TYR A 164 -4.67 -8.64 8.27
C TYR A 164 -5.30 -7.76 9.33
N ARG A 165 -5.50 -8.31 10.53
CA ARG A 165 -6.23 -7.69 11.63
C ARG A 165 -5.69 -8.21 12.94
N THR A 166 -5.17 -7.42 13.88
CA THR A 166 -4.63 -8.02 15.13
C THR A 166 -4.96 -7.23 16.40
N ALA A 167 -5.13 -7.97 17.50
CA ALA A 167 -4.57 -7.69 18.83
C ALA A 167 -3.74 -8.91 19.34
N ASP A 168 -3.94 -10.10 18.76
CA ASP A 168 -2.96 -11.21 18.62
C ASP A 168 -3.34 -12.10 17.38
N LEU A 169 -3.91 -11.45 16.34
CA LEU A 169 -3.87 -11.81 14.90
C LEU A 169 -5.06 -12.51 14.18
N GLN A 170 -5.38 -12.04 12.96
CA GLN A 170 -6.06 -12.77 11.88
C GLN A 170 -5.82 -12.16 10.47
N PHE A 171 -5.37 -13.01 9.54
CA PHE A 171 -5.10 -12.79 8.10
C PHE A 171 -6.27 -13.19 7.20
N ASP A 172 -6.37 -12.65 5.98
CA ASP A 172 -7.11 -13.25 4.87
C ASP A 172 -6.44 -12.88 3.53
N THR A 173 -6.56 -13.70 2.49
CA THR A 173 -5.85 -13.52 1.22
C THR A 173 -6.76 -13.83 0.04
N THR A 174 -6.51 -13.31 -1.16
CA THR A 174 -6.98 -13.91 -2.42
C THR A 174 -6.02 -13.56 -3.55
N VAL A 175 -5.68 -14.55 -4.38
CA VAL A 175 -4.92 -14.38 -5.62
C VAL A 175 -5.77 -14.93 -6.77
N ARG A 176 -5.93 -14.24 -7.91
CA ARG A 176 -6.46 -14.90 -9.13
C ARG A 176 -5.82 -14.44 -10.43
N VAL A 177 -5.77 -15.38 -11.38
CA VAL A 177 -5.19 -15.36 -12.74
C VAL A 177 -6.19 -16.02 -13.71
N ALA A 178 -6.32 -15.61 -14.98
CA ALA A 178 -7.09 -16.35 -16.02
C ALA A 178 -6.42 -16.30 -17.41
N PRO A 179 -6.40 -17.40 -18.22
CA PRO A 179 -7.61 -17.94 -18.90
C PRO A 179 -7.80 -19.49 -18.95
N GLY A 180 -9.07 -19.94 -18.97
CA GLY A 180 -9.54 -21.31 -19.21
C GLY A 180 -9.92 -22.10 -17.95
N GLU A 181 -11.18 -22.02 -17.49
CA GLU A 181 -11.71 -23.02 -16.55
C GLU A 181 -12.01 -24.32 -17.32
N PRO A 182 -11.43 -25.48 -16.98
CA PRO A 182 -12.22 -26.71 -17.03
C PRO A 182 -13.11 -26.73 -15.78
N ASN A 183 -14.41 -26.87 -16.00
CA ASN A 183 -15.33 -27.27 -14.95
C ASN A 183 -14.84 -28.63 -14.43
N GLU A 184 -14.42 -28.71 -13.18
CA GLU A 184 -14.53 -29.96 -12.42
C GLU A 184 -15.70 -29.83 -11.44
#